data_AF-A0A7J5A651-F1
#
_entry.id   AF-A0A7J5A651-F1
#
_cell.length_a   1.000
_cell.length_b   1.000
_cell.length_c   1.000
_cell.angle_alpha   90.00
_cell.angle_beta   90.00
_cell.angle_gamma   90.00
#
_symmetry.space_group_name_H-M   'P 1'
#
loop_
_entity.id
_entity.type
_entity.pdbx_description
1 polymer ?
#
loop_
_entity_poly.entity_id
_entity_poly.type
_entity_poly.pdbx_seq_one_letter_code
_entity_poly.pdbx_strand_id
1 'polypeptide(L)'
;MAYGSYTADGSYWTVRKHGSTFWVVRIRNENGTYRRLEWWGGYRHAGHAARAAAQLAYRQAREDVVKELRGSLHKELERVGLGALPTPAPLRPDASVLPPDEESSDAEE
;
A
#
# COMPACT_ATOMS: atom_id res chain seq x y z
N MET A 1 3.05 -30.72 -0.81
CA MET A 1 2.20 -30.06 0.21
C MET A 1 2.58 -28.59 0.24
N ALA A 2 1.80 -27.73 -0.40
CA ALA A 2 2.02 -26.30 -0.40
C ALA A 2 1.59 -25.75 0.96
N TYR A 3 2.54 -25.33 1.79
CA TYR A 3 2.25 -24.53 2.97
C TYR A 3 1.53 -23.27 2.47
N GLY A 4 0.25 -23.13 2.81
CA GLY A 4 -0.64 -22.10 2.29
C GLY A 4 0.01 -20.72 2.38
N SER A 5 0.16 -20.08 1.23
CA SER A 5 0.55 -18.68 1.11
C SER A 5 -0.56 -17.82 1.73
N TYR A 6 -0.36 -17.34 2.95
CA TYR A 6 -1.34 -16.51 3.68
C TYR A 6 -1.41 -15.05 3.19
N THR A 7 -0.55 -14.66 2.25
CA THR A 7 -0.49 -13.29 1.72
C THR A 7 -0.35 -13.32 0.21
N ALA A 8 -0.82 -12.27 -0.47
CA ALA A 8 -0.94 -12.24 -1.93
C ALA A 8 0.41 -12.33 -2.66
N ASP A 9 1.51 -11.94 -2.01
CA ASP A 9 2.86 -12.03 -2.56
C ASP A 9 3.55 -13.40 -2.32
N GLY A 10 2.84 -14.34 -1.67
CA GLY A 10 3.36 -15.66 -1.34
C GLY A 10 4.31 -15.66 -0.14
N SER A 11 4.39 -14.56 0.61
CA SER A 11 5.16 -14.49 1.85
C SER A 11 4.33 -14.90 3.08
N TYR A 12 4.99 -15.11 4.20
CA TYR A 12 4.32 -15.33 5.48
C TYR A 12 5.20 -14.90 6.65
N TRP A 13 4.54 -14.54 7.74
CA TRP A 13 5.17 -14.19 9.00
C TRP A 13 5.39 -15.45 9.84
N THR A 14 6.59 -15.60 10.40
CA THR A 14 6.94 -16.73 11.25
C THR A 14 7.89 -16.31 12.38
N VAL A 15 8.06 -17.19 13.35
CA VAL A 15 8.96 -16.98 14.49
C VAL A 15 10.18 -17.89 14.35
N ARG A 16 11.37 -17.32 14.51
CA ARG A 16 12.64 -18.06 14.55
C ARG A 16 13.35 -17.80 15.87
N LYS A 17 13.76 -18.86 16.56
CA LYS A 17 14.59 -18.76 17.76
C LYS A 17 16.05 -18.59 17.35
N HIS A 18 16.70 -17.57 17.87
CA HIS A 18 18.14 -17.37 17.72
C HIS A 18 18.73 -16.94 19.06
N GLY A 19 19.58 -17.78 19.65
CA GLY A 19 20.03 -17.63 21.03
C GLY A 19 18.86 -17.63 22.01
N SER A 20 18.78 -16.59 22.85
CA SER A 20 17.72 -16.36 23.83
C SER A 20 16.54 -15.56 23.29
N THR A 21 16.56 -15.14 22.02
CA THR A 21 15.55 -14.24 21.44
C THR A 21 14.69 -14.97 20.40
N PHE A 22 13.38 -14.72 20.45
CA PHE A 22 12.40 -15.17 19.48
C PHE A 22 12.10 -14.03 18.52
N TRP A 23 12.49 -14.21 17.27
CA TRP A 23 12.40 -13.18 16.27
C TRP A 23 11.26 -13.41 15.31
N VAL A 24 10.52 -12.35 15.03
CA VAL A 24 9.48 -12.30 14.02
C VAL A 24 10.12 -11.96 12.68
N VAL A 25 9.97 -12.85 11.72
CA VAL A 25 10.54 -12.72 10.38
C VAL A 25 9.50 -12.95 9.31
N ARG A 26 9.62 -12.21 8.21
CA ARG A 26 8.86 -12.45 7.00
C ARG A 26 9.71 -13.25 6.03
N ILE A 27 9.16 -14.37 5.55
CA ILE A 27 9.84 -15.24 4.60
C ILE A 27 8.94 -15.53 3.40
N ARG A 28 9.56 -15.81 2.26
CA ARG A 28 8.90 -16.17 1.01
C ARG A 28 9.50 -17.47 0.49
N ASN A 29 8.64 -18.34 -0.04
CA ASN A 29 9.12 -19.52 -0.75
C ASN A 29 9.39 -19.13 -2.22
N GLU A 30 10.65 -19.21 -2.62
CA GLU A 30 11.10 -19.01 -4.00
C GLU A 30 11.62 -20.37 -4.51
N ASN A 31 10.78 -21.09 -5.26
CA ASN A 31 11.11 -22.38 -5.89
C ASN A 31 11.70 -23.43 -4.93
N GLY A 32 11.10 -23.57 -3.74
CA GLY A 32 11.58 -24.52 -2.71
C GLY A 32 12.65 -23.95 -1.78
N THR A 33 13.17 -22.76 -2.08
CA THR A 33 14.12 -22.05 -1.21
C THR A 33 13.38 -21.01 -0.37
N TYR A 34 13.52 -21.08 0.94
CA TYR A 34 12.95 -20.08 1.85
C TYR A 34 13.84 -18.86 1.92
N ARG A 35 13.46 -17.80 1.21
CA ARG A 35 14.13 -16.50 1.27
C ARG A 35 13.55 -15.68 2.40
N ARG A 36 14.44 -15.13 3.24
CA ARG A 36 14.04 -14.13 4.23
C ARG A 36 13.90 -12.76 3.57
N LEU A 37 12.74 -12.15 3.75
CA LEU A 37 12.45 -10.80 3.28
C LEU A 37 12.80 -9.77 4.35
N GLU A 38 12.40 -10.02 5.60
CA GLU A 38 12.45 -8.99 6.65
C GLU A 38 12.66 -9.59 8.05
N TRP A 39 13.39 -8.87 8.90
CA TRP A 39 13.32 -9.01 10.36
C TRP A 39 12.49 -7.88 10.93
N TRP A 40 11.38 -8.21 11.58
CA TRP A 40 10.50 -7.19 12.15
C TRP A 40 10.86 -6.83 13.58
N GLY A 41 11.15 -7.84 14.42
CA GLY A 41 11.47 -7.59 15.82
C GLY A 41 11.70 -8.84 16.65
N GLY A 42 12.36 -8.68 17.78
CA GLY A 42 12.73 -9.75 18.71
C GLY A 42 11.96 -9.67 20.04
N TYR A 43 11.60 -10.83 20.58
CA TYR A 43 10.92 -10.97 21.87
C TYR A 43 11.67 -11.97 22.76
N ARG A 44 11.59 -11.76 24.07
CA ARG A 44 12.12 -12.73 25.06
C ARG A 44 11.28 -14.00 25.15
N HIS A 45 9.98 -13.93 24.83
CA HIS A 45 9.07 -15.07 24.92
C HIS A 45 8.46 -15.42 23.56
N ALA A 46 8.39 -16.71 23.26
CA ALA A 46 7.85 -17.24 22.02
C ALA A 46 6.38 -16.81 21.79
N GLY A 47 5.56 -16.80 22.84
CA GLY A 47 4.15 -16.43 22.75
C GLY A 47 3.93 -15.00 22.28
N HIS A 48 4.75 -14.05 22.74
CA HIS A 48 4.66 -12.66 22.28
C HIS A 48 5.10 -12.52 20.82
N ALA A 49 6.18 -13.19 20.41
CA ALA A 49 6.60 -13.22 19.01
C ALA A 49 5.52 -13.84 18.10
N ALA A 50 4.90 -14.94 18.53
CA ALA A 50 3.84 -15.60 17.77
C ALA A 50 2.60 -14.72 17.63
N ARG A 51 2.19 -14.04 18.70
CA ARG A 51 1.08 -13.07 18.66
C ARG A 51 1.37 -11.92 17.71
N ALA A 52 2.59 -11.37 17.76
CA ALA A 52 3.00 -10.30 16.86
C ALA A 52 3.02 -10.75 15.40
N ALA A 53 3.56 -11.94 15.11
CA ALA A 53 3.55 -12.54 13.78
C ALA A 53 2.10 -12.71 13.25
N ALA A 54 1.18 -13.18 14.09
CA ALA A 54 -0.23 -13.33 13.73
C ALA A 54 -0.90 -11.98 13.43
N GLN A 55 -0.64 -10.96 14.25
CA GLN A 55 -1.17 -9.61 14.03
C GLN A 55 -0.66 -8.99 12.73
N LEU A 56 0.63 -9.17 12.42
CA LEU A 56 1.23 -8.71 11.16
C LEU A 56 0.62 -9.44 9.96
N ALA A 57 0.47 -10.76 10.04
CA ALA A 57 -0.16 -11.55 9.00
C ALA A 57 -1.61 -11.08 8.75
N TYR A 58 -2.39 -10.87 9.80
CA TYR A 58 -3.77 -10.38 9.69
C TYR A 58 -3.84 -8.99 9.05
N ARG A 59 -2.97 -8.06 9.49
CA ARG A 59 -2.91 -6.71 8.92
C ARG A 59 -2.59 -6.74 7.43
N GLN A 60 -1.59 -7.53 7.05
CA GLN A 60 -1.18 -7.65 5.66
C GLN A 60 -2.29 -8.28 4.79
N ALA A 61 -2.91 -9.36 5.27
CA ALA A 61 -4.03 -9.98 4.56
C ALA A 61 -5.19 -9.00 4.35
N ARG A 62 -5.49 -8.16 5.35
CA ARG A 62 -6.51 -7.11 5.22
C ARG A 62 -6.14 -6.07 4.17
N GLU A 63 -4.89 -5.62 4.15
CA GLU A 63 -4.40 -4.66 3.15
C GLU A 63 -4.45 -5.24 1.73
N ASP A 64 -4.07 -6.52 1.57
CA ASP A 64 -4.15 -7.24 0.29
C ASP A 64 -5.60 -7.32 -0.23
N VAL A 65 -6.55 -7.70 0.63
CA VAL A 65 -7.98 -7.79 0.27
C VAL A 65 -8.55 -6.43 -0.15
N VAL A 66 -8.22 -5.35 0.58
CA VAL A 66 -8.67 -3.99 0.22
C VAL A 66 -8.10 -3.58 -1.14
N LYS A 67 -6.84 -3.90 -1.41
CA LYS A 67 -6.18 -3.60 -2.68
C LYS A 67 -6.84 -4.37 -3.83
N GLU A 68 -7.14 -5.65 -3.63
CA GLU A 68 -7.84 -6.48 -4.61
C GLU A 68 -9.24 -5.94 -4.91
N LEU A 69 -10.02 -5.64 -3.86
CA LEU A 69 -11.35 -5.05 -4.00
C LEU A 69 -11.32 -3.74 -4.78
N ARG A 70 -10.38 -2.85 -4.45
CA ARG A 70 -10.20 -1.59 -5.17
C ARG A 70 -9.90 -1.82 -6.64
N GLY A 71 -9.02 -2.76 -6.96
CA GLY A 71 -8.69 -3.13 -8.34
C GLY A 71 -9.89 -3.64 -9.12
N SER A 72 -10.67 -4.54 -8.52
CA SER A 72 -11.88 -5.10 -9.12
C SER A 72 -12.95 -4.03 -9.34
N LEU A 73 -13.15 -3.14 -8.36
CA LEU A 73 -14.12 -2.06 -8.48
C LEU A 73 -13.73 -1.06 -9.57
N HIS A 74 -12.44 -0.73 -9.70
CA HIS A 74 -11.97 0.14 -10.77
C HIS A 74 -12.21 -0.48 -12.16
N LYS A 75 -11.93 -1.78 -12.33
CA LYS A 75 -12.18 -2.51 -13.58
C LYS A 75 -13.66 -2.55 -13.95
N GLU A 76 -14.55 -2.81 -12.99
CA GLU A 76 -15.99 -2.84 -13.28
C GLU A 76 -16.54 -1.44 -13.57
N LEU A 77 -16.07 -0.39 -12.89
CA LEU A 77 -16.44 0.98 -13.23
C LEU A 77 -16.00 1.35 -14.65
N GLU A 78 -14.76 1.02 -15.02
CA GLU A 78 -14.25 1.21 -16.38
C GLU A 78 -15.11 0.46 -17.41
N ARG A 79 -15.47 -0.79 -17.13
CA ARG A 79 -16.33 -1.61 -18.00
C ARG A 79 -17.72 -1.01 -18.22
N VAL A 80 -18.32 -0.39 -17.20
CA VAL A 80 -19.65 0.25 -17.30
C VAL A 80 -19.56 1.69 -17.86
N GLY A 81 -18.36 2.18 -18.17
CA GLY A 81 -18.14 3.54 -18.65
C GLY A 81 -18.23 4.62 -17.56
N LEU A 82 -18.22 4.20 -16.30
CA LEU A 82 -18.20 5.07 -15.10
C LEU A 82 -16.80 5.20 -14.50
N GLY A 83 -15.79 4.63 -15.16
CA GLY A 83 -14.39 4.90 -14.84
C GLY A 83 -14.15 6.40 -14.96
N ALA A 84 -13.55 7.01 -13.93
CA ALA A 84 -13.24 8.43 -13.96
C ALA A 84 -12.42 8.74 -15.23
N LEU A 85 -13.01 9.48 -16.17
CA LEU A 85 -12.25 10.07 -17.26
C LEU A 85 -11.17 10.96 -16.62
N PRO A 86 -9.92 10.92 -17.11
CA PRO A 86 -8.89 11.82 -16.59
C PRO A 86 -9.43 13.24 -16.70
N THR A 87 -9.64 13.91 -15.56
CA THR A 87 -10.03 15.31 -15.56
C THR A 87 -8.94 16.06 -16.33
N PRO A 88 -9.25 16.68 -17.47
CA PRO A 88 -8.24 17.41 -18.21
C PRO A 88 -7.65 18.46 -17.27
N ALA A 89 -6.31 18.56 -17.28
CA ALA A 89 -5.63 19.58 -16.48
C ALA A 89 -6.23 20.95 -16.84
N PRO A 90 -6.54 21.80 -15.84
CA PRO A 90 -7.05 23.14 -16.13
C PRO A 90 -6.05 23.86 -17.02
N LEU A 91 -6.54 24.45 -18.11
CA LEU A 91 -5.75 25.31 -18.98
C LEU A 91 -5.19 26.44 -18.12
N ARG A 92 -3.86 26.47 -17.93
CA ARG A 92 -3.20 27.62 -17.32
C ARG A 92 -3.12 28.71 -18.40
N PRO A 93 -3.51 29.95 -18.12
CA PRO A 93 -3.14 31.05 -19.00
C PRO A 93 -1.61 31.06 -19.13
N ASP A 94 -1.10 31.33 -20.33
CA ASP A 94 0.33 31.57 -20.52
C ASP A 94 0.76 32.65 -19.54
N ALA A 95 1.76 32.35 -18.71
CA ALA A 95 2.26 33.24 -17.67
C ALA A 95 2.84 34.58 -18.21
N SER A 96 2.76 34.81 -19.52
CA SER A 96 3.25 36.01 -20.20
C SER A 96 2.18 37.06 -20.48
N VAL A 97 0.88 36.79 -20.22
CA VAL A 97 -0.18 37.79 -20.43
C VAL A 97 -0.99 37.94 -19.15
N LEU A 98 -0.59 38.90 -18.33
CA LEU A 98 -1.49 39.48 -17.34
C LEU A 98 -2.57 40.27 -18.09
N PRO A 99 -3.86 40.13 -17.73
CA PRO A 99 -4.87 41.05 -18.22
C PRO A 99 -4.48 42.48 -17.80
N PRO A 100 -4.69 43.50 -18.65
CA PRO A 100 -4.47 44.88 -18.23
C PRO A 100 -5.32 45.14 -16.99
N ASP A 101 -4.70 45.72 -15.95
CA ASP A 101 -5.45 46.25 -14.82
C ASP A 101 -6.47 47.24 -15.39
N GLU A 102 -7.76 46.93 -15.26
CA GLU A 102 -8.79 47.94 -15.51
C GLU A 102 -8.57 49.03 -14.46
N GLU A 103 -7.87 50.08 -14.88
CA GLU A 103 -7.64 51.28 -14.11
C GLU A 103 -9.02 51.81 -13.70
N SER A 104 -9.32 51.63 -12.41
CA SER A 104 -10.48 52.20 -11.77
C SER A 104 -10.30 53.72 -11.83
N SER A 105 -10.83 54.32 -12.89
CA SER A 105 -10.87 55.76 -13.10
C SER A 105 -11.84 56.38 -12.10
N ASP A 106 -11.37 56.58 -10.88
CA ASP A 106 -11.91 57.59 -9.97
C ASP A 106 -11.08 58.86 -10.18
N ALA A 107 -11.63 59.80 -10.95
CA ALA A 107 -11.15 61.18 -11.01
C ALA A 107 -12.36 62.09 -11.24
N GLU A 108 -12.68 62.81 -10.18
CA GLU A 108 -13.72 63.82 -10.03
C GLU A 108 -13.57 64.98 -11.04
N GLU A 109 -14.69 65.47 -11.57
CA GLU A 109 -15.01 66.91 -11.63
C GLU A 109 -16.53 67.12 -11.59
#